data_AF-F0ZKA4-F1
#
_entry.id   AF-F0ZKA4-F1
#
_cell.length_a   1.000
_cell.length_b   1.000
_cell.length_c   1.000
_cell.angle_alpha   90.00
_cell.angle_beta   90.00
_cell.angle_gamma   90.00
#
_symmetry.space_group_name_H-M   'P 1'
#
loop_
_entity.id
_entity.type
_entity.pdbx_description
1 polymer ?
#
loop_
_entity_poly.entity_id
_entity_poly.type
_entity_poly.pdbx_seq_one_letter_code
_entity_poly.pdbx_strand_id
1 'polypeptide(L)'
;YRFNQVVLSGSLPNNITTLTFGECFNQVVPPGTLPNSLTTLTFGGYFNQVVLPGSLPNSLTTLTFGYDFNQVILPGSLPNSLTTLRFGRDFNQEVLPGSLPNSLTTLTFGDDFNQVVPPGTLPNNLTTLTFGYYFNQIVPPGSLPNNLTTLTFGNDFNQVFLPGTLPNSLTTLTLGDDFNQVVPPGTLPNSLTTLTFGRYFNQVVLPGSLPNSLTTLTFGYDFNQVILPGSLPNSLTTLTFGHCFNQVVLSGSLPNNLTTLTFGQCFNQVVLPGTLPNSLTTLTF
;
A
#
# COMPACT_ATOMS: atom_id res chain seq x y z
N TYR A 1 24.83 4.51 15.22
CA TYR A 1 25.63 3.88 16.30
C TYR A 1 26.60 2.86 15.67
N ARG A 2 27.86 2.79 16.13
CA ARG A 2 28.95 1.97 15.55
C ARG A 2 28.98 0.50 16.00
N PHE A 3 27.97 0.03 16.75
CA PHE A 3 27.98 -1.34 17.28
C PHE A 3 27.81 -2.34 16.12
N ASN A 4 28.83 -3.18 15.92
CA ASN A 4 28.86 -4.24 14.92
C ASN A 4 29.65 -5.44 15.48
N GLN A 5 29.17 -5.99 16.59
CA GLN A 5 29.76 -7.15 17.24
C GLN A 5 28.70 -8.23 17.39
N VAL A 6 29.12 -9.50 17.41
CA VAL A 6 28.20 -10.63 17.57
C VAL A 6 27.51 -10.51 18.93
N VAL A 7 26.18 -10.64 18.94
CA VAL A 7 25.41 -10.73 20.18
C VAL A 7 25.43 -12.18 20.65
N LEU A 8 25.97 -12.41 21.84
CA LEU A 8 26.11 -13.75 22.41
C LEU A 8 24.80 -14.17 23.11
N SER A 9 24.54 -15.48 23.11
CA SER A 9 23.41 -16.03 23.88
C SER A 9 23.52 -15.63 25.36
N GLY A 10 22.42 -15.10 25.91
CA GLY A 10 22.35 -14.64 27.30
C GLY A 10 22.97 -13.26 27.57
N SER A 11 23.51 -12.56 26.55
CA SER A 11 24.05 -11.21 26.75
C SER A 11 22.97 -10.12 26.81
N LEU A 12 21.76 -10.40 26.32
CA LEU A 12 20.63 -9.49 26.37
C LEU A 12 19.78 -9.77 27.62
N PRO A 13 19.24 -8.73 28.30
CA PRO A 13 18.35 -8.95 29.43
C PRO A 13 17.07 -9.68 29.00
N ASN A 14 16.65 -10.70 29.75
CA ASN A 14 15.51 -11.57 29.41
C ASN A 14 14.13 -10.89 29.41
N ASN A 15 14.05 -9.61 29.81
CA ASN A 15 12.79 -8.87 29.93
C ASN A 15 12.64 -7.76 28.87
N ILE A 16 13.59 -7.60 27.94
CA ILE A 16 13.44 -6.58 26.89
C ILE A 16 12.31 -7.00 25.93
N THR A 17 11.43 -6.06 25.63
CA THR A 17 10.34 -6.27 24.67
C THR A 17 10.63 -5.62 23.32
N THR A 18 11.53 -4.64 23.29
CA THR A 18 11.94 -3.92 22.09
C THR A 18 13.45 -3.93 21.98
N LEU A 19 13.95 -4.26 20.79
CA LEU A 19 15.37 -4.22 20.45
C LEU A 19 15.55 -3.53 19.10
N THR A 20 16.42 -2.53 19.08
CA THR A 20 16.82 -1.84 17.85
C THR A 20 18.32 -1.96 17.69
N PHE A 21 18.75 -2.65 16.63
CA PHE A 21 20.13 -2.61 16.20
C PHE A 21 20.42 -1.30 15.46
N GLY A 22 21.55 -0.68 15.76
CA GLY A 22 21.95 0.56 15.10
C GLY A 22 22.41 0.34 13.66
N GLU A 23 22.51 1.44 12.90
CA GLU A 23 22.89 1.46 11.46
C GLU A 23 24.02 0.51 11.05
N CYS A 24 25.08 0.39 11.86
CA CYS A 24 26.26 -0.38 11.47
C CYS A 24 26.21 -1.89 11.79
N PHE A 25 25.16 -2.37 12.46
CA PHE A 25 25.08 -3.78 12.85
C PHE A 25 24.83 -4.66 11.63
N ASN A 26 25.75 -5.58 11.34
CA ASN A 26 25.65 -6.52 10.23
C ASN A 26 26.23 -7.89 10.60
N GLN A 27 25.91 -8.37 11.81
CA GLN A 27 26.30 -9.70 12.27
C GLN A 27 25.12 -10.65 12.21
N VAL A 28 25.39 -11.93 11.96
CA VAL A 28 24.37 -12.99 12.03
C VAL A 28 23.81 -13.02 13.45
N VAL A 29 22.50 -13.28 13.57
CA VAL A 29 21.82 -13.53 14.85
C VAL A 29 21.55 -15.03 14.98
N PRO A 30 22.34 -15.78 15.78
CA PRO A 30 22.12 -17.20 15.98
C PRO A 30 20.80 -17.50 16.73
N PRO A 31 20.22 -18.70 16.56
CA PRO A 31 19.14 -19.20 17.41
C PRO A 31 19.46 -19.10 18.90
N GLY A 32 18.48 -18.66 19.69
CA GLY A 32 18.61 -18.48 21.14
C GLY A 32 19.29 -17.19 21.59
N THR A 33 19.80 -16.36 20.68
CA THR A 33 20.42 -15.06 21.03
C THR A 33 19.40 -14.04 21.51
N LEU A 34 18.22 -13.99 20.87
CA LEU A 34 17.16 -13.03 21.21
C LEU A 34 16.29 -13.56 22.35
N PRO A 35 15.93 -12.71 23.35
CA PRO A 35 15.12 -13.15 24.48
C PRO A 35 13.67 -13.42 24.08
N ASN A 36 13.04 -14.41 24.71
CA ASN A 36 11.66 -14.83 24.46
C ASN A 36 10.59 -13.80 24.87
N SER A 37 10.98 -12.68 25.50
CA SER A 37 10.10 -11.54 25.79
C SER A 37 10.01 -10.55 24.63
N LEU A 38 10.87 -10.68 23.61
CA LEU A 38 11.01 -9.69 22.55
C LEU A 38 9.79 -9.70 21.63
N THR A 39 9.10 -8.57 21.52
CA THR A 39 7.91 -8.40 20.67
C THR A 39 8.20 -7.52 19.46
N THR A 40 9.18 -6.61 19.56
CA THR A 40 9.56 -5.69 18.47
C THR A 40 11.06 -5.76 18.20
N LEU A 41 11.42 -6.01 16.96
CA LEU A 41 12.81 -6.04 16.49
C LEU A 41 12.98 -5.15 15.27
N THR A 42 13.95 -4.25 15.35
CA THR A 42 14.37 -3.40 14.23
C THR A 42 15.85 -3.61 13.94
N PHE A 43 16.17 -3.97 12.71
CA PHE A 43 17.54 -3.97 12.20
C PHE A 43 17.89 -2.62 11.58
N GLY A 44 19.12 -2.15 11.80
CA GLY A 44 19.63 -0.89 11.23
C GLY A 44 19.99 -1.02 9.74
N GLY A 45 20.38 0.11 9.13
CA GLY A 45 20.61 0.24 7.69
C GLY A 45 21.47 -0.84 7.04
N TYR A 46 22.64 -1.16 7.60
CA TYR A 46 23.60 -2.08 6.96
C TYR A 46 23.36 -3.57 7.25
N PHE A 47 22.28 -3.94 7.94
CA PHE A 47 22.01 -5.34 8.22
C PHE A 47 21.59 -6.08 6.95
N ASN A 48 22.41 -7.02 6.49
CA ASN A 48 22.14 -7.82 5.30
C ASN A 48 22.57 -9.28 5.50
N GLN A 49 22.28 -9.85 6.68
CA GLN A 49 22.54 -11.24 7.00
C GLN A 49 21.27 -12.09 6.87
N VAL A 50 21.44 -13.37 6.55
CA VAL A 50 20.33 -14.33 6.48
C VAL A 50 19.65 -14.46 7.85
N VAL A 51 18.32 -14.50 7.84
CA VAL A 51 17.53 -14.82 9.03
C VAL A 51 17.37 -16.34 9.10
N LEU A 52 18.09 -16.97 10.01
CA LEU A 52 18.02 -18.42 10.19
C LEU A 52 16.71 -18.83 10.88
N PRO A 53 16.11 -19.98 10.52
CA PRO A 53 15.01 -20.57 11.28
C PRO A 53 15.35 -20.70 12.77
N GLY A 54 14.45 -20.22 13.64
CA GLY A 54 14.63 -20.21 15.09
C GLY A 54 15.52 -19.08 15.64
N SER A 55 16.04 -18.18 14.79
CA SER A 55 16.76 -16.98 15.25
C SER A 55 15.85 -15.92 15.87
N LEU A 56 14.60 -15.86 15.43
CA LEU A 56 13.58 -14.95 15.91
C LEU A 56 12.70 -15.63 16.98
N PRO A 57 12.41 -14.98 18.12
CA PRO A 57 11.61 -15.58 19.19
C PRO A 57 10.12 -15.65 18.80
N ASN A 58 9.43 -16.66 19.31
CA ASN A 58 7.98 -16.89 19.06
C ASN A 58 7.05 -15.83 19.67
N SER A 59 7.59 -14.86 20.41
CA SER A 59 6.88 -13.69 20.92
C SER A 59 6.89 -12.50 19.96
N LEU A 60 7.72 -12.56 18.90
CA LEU A 60 7.95 -11.42 18.01
C LEU A 60 6.70 -11.13 17.18
N THR A 61 6.17 -9.93 17.30
CA THR A 61 4.98 -9.47 16.57
C THR A 61 5.33 -8.46 15.48
N THR A 62 6.40 -7.69 15.66
CA THR A 62 6.84 -6.66 14.72
C THR A 62 8.30 -6.84 14.34
N LEU A 63 8.57 -6.92 13.04
CA LEU A 63 9.90 -7.01 12.47
C LEU A 63 10.10 -5.94 11.40
N THR A 64 11.15 -5.13 11.56
CA THR A 64 11.56 -4.13 10.56
C THR A 64 13.01 -4.37 10.15
N PHE A 65 13.25 -4.52 8.86
CA PHE A 65 14.59 -4.53 8.28
C PHE A 65 15.00 -3.12 7.84
N GLY A 66 16.31 -2.84 7.95
CA GLY A 66 16.91 -1.59 7.48
C GLY A 66 17.16 -1.58 5.97
N TYR A 67 17.76 -0.49 5.49
CA TYR A 67 17.94 -0.16 4.08
C TYR A 67 18.52 -1.31 3.23
N ASP A 68 19.64 -1.91 3.63
CA ASP A 68 20.44 -2.80 2.78
C ASP A 68 19.97 -4.28 2.81
N PHE A 69 18.94 -4.61 3.59
CA PHE A 69 18.51 -6.01 3.75
C PHE A 69 17.95 -6.54 2.43
N ASN A 70 18.64 -7.51 1.83
CA ASN A 70 18.24 -8.10 0.55
C ASN A 70 18.51 -9.62 0.53
N GLN A 71 18.21 -10.30 1.64
CA GLN A 71 18.33 -11.76 1.75
C GLN A 71 16.98 -12.44 1.57
N VAL A 72 17.00 -13.65 1.00
CA VAL A 72 15.80 -14.48 0.85
C VAL A 72 15.25 -14.87 2.23
N ILE A 73 13.94 -14.76 2.42
CA ILE A 73 13.25 -15.28 3.60
C ILE A 73 12.86 -16.73 3.35
N LEU A 74 13.52 -17.67 4.03
CA LEU A 74 13.20 -19.10 3.92
C LEU A 74 11.95 -19.44 4.74
N PRO A 75 11.14 -20.43 4.31
CA PRO A 75 10.06 -20.98 5.13
C PRO A 75 10.51 -21.35 6.55
N GLY A 76 9.74 -20.92 7.55
CA GLY A 76 10.07 -21.13 8.97
C GLY A 76 11.08 -20.15 9.58
N SER A 77 11.58 -19.17 8.81
CA SER A 77 12.47 -18.12 9.34
C SER A 77 11.73 -17.07 10.17
N LEU A 78 10.46 -16.83 9.84
CA LEU A 78 9.58 -15.88 10.53
C LEU A 78 8.68 -16.62 11.53
N PRO A 79 8.50 -16.12 12.76
CA PRO A 79 7.68 -16.78 13.76
C PRO A 79 6.18 -16.61 13.46
N ASN A 80 5.38 -17.60 13.84
CA ASN A 80 3.92 -17.62 13.65
C ASN A 80 3.15 -16.56 14.47
N SER A 81 3.85 -15.79 15.31
CA SER A 81 3.30 -14.65 16.04
C SER A 81 3.42 -13.33 15.28
N LEU A 82 4.19 -13.29 14.19
CA LEU A 82 4.52 -12.05 13.49
C LEU A 82 3.27 -11.49 12.80
N THR A 83 2.89 -10.26 13.15
CA THR A 83 1.73 -9.57 12.58
C THR A 83 2.13 -8.44 11.64
N THR A 84 3.31 -7.83 11.86
CA THR A 84 3.82 -6.72 11.06
C THR A 84 5.24 -7.02 10.56
N LEU A 85 5.41 -6.95 9.24
CA LEU A 85 6.71 -7.10 8.57
C LEU A 85 6.96 -5.92 7.63
N ARG A 86 8.12 -5.28 7.81
CA ARG A 86 8.55 -4.16 6.97
C ARG A 86 9.95 -4.43 6.45
N PHE A 87 10.09 -4.43 5.13
CA PHE A 87 11.38 -4.48 4.46
C PHE A 87 11.92 -3.06 4.23
N GLY A 88 13.23 -2.92 4.27
CA GLY A 88 13.90 -1.68 3.90
C GLY A 88 14.18 -1.60 2.41
N ARG A 89 14.71 -0.44 1.99
CA ARG A 89 14.85 0.01 0.60
C ARG A 89 15.27 -1.07 -0.41
N ASP A 90 16.36 -1.79 -0.14
CA ASP A 90 17.04 -2.62 -1.15
C ASP A 90 16.43 -4.03 -1.29
N PHE A 91 15.41 -4.37 -0.49
CA PHE A 91 14.81 -5.71 -0.54
C PHE A 91 14.13 -5.96 -1.89
N ASN A 92 14.68 -6.91 -2.66
CA ASN A 92 14.16 -7.27 -3.98
C ASN A 92 14.27 -8.78 -4.25
N GLN A 93 14.12 -9.59 -3.20
CA GLN A 93 14.09 -11.05 -3.32
C GLN A 93 12.68 -11.56 -3.57
N GLU A 94 12.58 -12.71 -4.24
CA GLU A 94 11.31 -13.43 -4.39
C GLU A 94 10.77 -13.83 -3.00
N VAL A 95 9.47 -13.63 -2.79
CA VAL A 95 8.78 -14.13 -1.61
C VAL A 95 8.33 -15.57 -1.90
N LEU A 96 8.96 -16.53 -1.25
CA LEU A 96 8.66 -17.95 -1.47
C LEU A 96 7.33 -18.33 -0.79
N PRO A 97 6.52 -19.24 -1.38
CA PRO A 97 5.35 -19.79 -0.71
C PRO A 97 5.68 -20.37 0.67
N GLY A 98 4.90 -19.99 1.69
CA GLY A 98 5.13 -20.42 3.09
C GLY A 98 6.26 -19.71 3.82
N SER A 99 6.93 -18.72 3.21
CA SER A 99 7.91 -17.86 3.89
C SER A 99 7.28 -16.86 4.86
N LEU A 100 6.05 -16.40 4.55
CA LEU A 100 5.29 -15.47 5.37
C LEU A 100 4.34 -16.23 6.30
N PRO A 101 4.28 -15.87 7.61
CA PRO A 101 3.42 -16.55 8.56
C PRO A 101 1.95 -16.18 8.38
N ASN A 102 1.04 -17.12 8.67
CA ASN A 102 -0.40 -16.91 8.54
C ASN A 102 -0.96 -15.82 9.47
N SER A 103 -0.24 -15.43 10.52
CA SER A 103 -0.61 -14.34 11.44
C SER A 103 -0.38 -12.95 10.87
N LEU A 104 0.33 -12.82 9.74
CA LEU A 104 0.75 -11.54 9.21
C LEU A 104 -0.48 -10.75 8.72
N THR A 105 -0.66 -9.55 9.26
CA THR A 105 -1.75 -8.63 8.91
C THR A 105 -1.26 -7.43 8.12
N THR A 106 -0.01 -7.01 8.34
CA THR A 106 0.62 -5.86 7.67
C THR A 106 1.94 -6.25 7.03
N LEU A 107 2.05 -5.99 5.72
CA LEU A 107 3.26 -6.20 4.95
C LEU A 107 3.63 -4.93 4.17
N THR A 108 4.86 -4.47 4.33
CA THR A 108 5.42 -3.36 3.56
C THR A 108 6.71 -3.81 2.88
N PHE A 109 6.73 -3.76 1.55
CA PHE A 109 7.93 -3.97 0.77
C PHE A 109 8.78 -2.71 0.69
N GLY A 110 10.09 -2.89 0.52
CA GLY A 110 11.04 -1.80 0.31
C GLY A 110 11.00 -1.25 -1.11
N ASP A 111 11.59 -0.06 -1.29
CA ASP A 111 11.54 0.69 -2.54
C ASP A 111 11.91 -0.12 -3.79
N ASP A 112 12.97 -0.92 -3.72
CA ASP A 112 13.53 -1.69 -4.85
C ASP A 112 12.76 -2.98 -5.16
N PHE A 113 11.75 -3.35 -4.36
CA PHE A 113 10.98 -4.57 -4.57
C PHE A 113 10.21 -4.51 -5.90
N ASN A 114 10.61 -5.35 -6.85
CA ASN A 114 9.99 -5.43 -8.17
C ASN A 114 9.87 -6.88 -8.67
N GLN A 115 9.60 -7.80 -7.75
CA GLN A 115 9.36 -9.22 -8.06
C GLN A 115 7.87 -9.49 -8.26
N VAL A 116 7.55 -10.48 -9.10
CA VAL A 116 6.17 -10.96 -9.24
C VAL A 116 5.72 -11.57 -7.91
N VAL A 117 4.44 -11.39 -7.55
CA VAL A 117 3.80 -12.05 -6.40
C VAL A 117 2.81 -13.09 -6.93
N PRO A 118 3.17 -14.38 -7.01
CA PRO A 118 2.27 -15.42 -7.48
C PRO A 118 1.12 -15.71 -6.49
N PRO A 119 0.00 -16.29 -6.96
CA PRO A 119 -1.07 -16.80 -6.10
C PRO A 119 -0.56 -17.74 -5.01
N GLY A 120 -1.10 -17.59 -3.80
CA GLY A 120 -0.72 -18.39 -2.63
C GLY A 120 0.55 -17.94 -1.90
N THR A 121 1.21 -16.87 -2.36
CA THR A 121 2.41 -16.31 -1.70
C THR A 121 2.07 -15.47 -0.47
N LEU A 122 1.03 -14.65 -0.57
CA LEU A 122 0.57 -13.79 0.53
C LEU A 122 -0.35 -14.55 1.48
N PRO A 123 -0.22 -14.38 2.81
CA PRO A 123 -1.05 -15.08 3.77
C PRO A 123 -2.49 -14.55 3.79
N ASN A 124 -3.44 -15.44 4.06
CA ASN A 124 -4.88 -15.12 3.99
C ASN A 124 -5.35 -14.06 5.00
N ASN A 125 -4.64 -13.84 6.11
CA ASN A 125 -5.02 -12.84 7.11
C ASN A 125 -4.43 -11.45 6.84
N LEU A 126 -3.71 -11.26 5.73
CA LEU A 126 -3.14 -9.97 5.37
C LEU A 126 -4.26 -8.97 5.07
N THR A 127 -4.29 -7.86 5.80
CA THR A 127 -5.28 -6.79 5.65
C THR A 127 -4.68 -5.54 5.02
N THR A 128 -3.38 -5.30 5.21
CA THR A 128 -2.65 -4.15 4.67
C THR A 128 -1.43 -4.59 3.89
N LEU A 129 -1.36 -4.17 2.63
CA LEU A 129 -0.22 -4.40 1.74
C LEU A 129 0.25 -3.09 1.11
N THR A 130 1.54 -2.81 1.24
CA THR A 130 2.20 -1.68 0.58
C THR A 130 3.35 -2.21 -0.26
N PHE A 131 3.30 -1.93 -1.57
CA PHE A 131 4.43 -2.15 -2.47
C PHE A 131 5.39 -0.97 -2.45
N GLY A 132 6.67 -1.25 -2.73
CA GLY A 132 7.73 -0.23 -2.78
C GLY A 132 7.72 0.61 -4.05
N TYR A 133 8.49 1.70 -4.03
CA TYR A 133 8.58 2.72 -5.07
C TYR A 133 8.67 2.17 -6.50
N TYR A 134 9.56 1.22 -6.78
CA TYR A 134 9.87 0.70 -8.12
C TYR A 134 8.99 -0.50 -8.53
N PHE A 135 8.00 -0.89 -7.73
CA PHE A 135 7.15 -2.04 -8.06
C PHE A 135 6.30 -1.76 -9.31
N ASN A 136 6.53 -2.49 -10.39
CA ASN A 136 5.80 -2.34 -11.64
C ASN A 136 5.51 -3.69 -12.32
N GLN A 137 5.25 -4.73 -11.52
CA GLN A 137 4.84 -6.04 -12.04
C GLN A 137 3.33 -6.14 -12.16
N ILE A 138 2.88 -6.93 -13.15
CA ILE A 138 1.47 -7.34 -13.23
C ILE A 138 1.14 -8.13 -11.96
N VAL A 139 -0.04 -7.87 -11.37
CA VAL A 139 -0.58 -8.65 -10.25
C VAL A 139 -1.59 -9.66 -10.78
N PRO A 140 -1.24 -10.96 -10.84
CA PRO A 140 -2.16 -12.00 -11.33
C PRO A 140 -3.43 -12.10 -10.47
N PRO A 141 -4.58 -12.50 -11.05
CA PRO A 141 -5.76 -12.88 -10.30
C PRO A 141 -5.44 -13.96 -9.25
N GLY A 142 -5.96 -13.77 -8.03
CA GLY A 142 -5.70 -14.68 -6.89
C GLY A 142 -4.37 -14.46 -6.15
N SER A 143 -3.54 -13.50 -6.57
CA SER A 143 -2.33 -13.12 -5.83
C SER A 143 -2.62 -12.33 -4.55
N LEU A 144 -3.67 -11.50 -4.56
CA LEU A 144 -4.08 -10.71 -3.40
C LEU A 144 -5.05 -11.52 -2.53
N PRO A 145 -4.86 -11.56 -1.20
CA PRO A 145 -5.70 -12.36 -0.31
C PRO A 145 -7.09 -11.74 -0.13
N ASN A 146 -8.09 -12.59 0.11
CA ASN A 146 -9.50 -12.19 0.22
C ASN A 146 -9.86 -11.35 1.44
N ASN A 147 -8.95 -11.15 2.39
CA ASN A 147 -9.13 -10.27 3.56
C ASN A 147 -8.41 -8.92 3.41
N LEU A 148 -7.77 -8.66 2.27
CA LEU A 148 -7.03 -7.43 2.06
C LEU A 148 -8.00 -6.24 1.99
N THR A 149 -7.85 -5.28 2.90
CA THR A 149 -8.70 -4.08 2.99
C THR A 149 -7.99 -2.84 2.47
N THR A 150 -6.66 -2.78 2.61
CA THR A 150 -5.83 -1.65 2.19
C THR A 150 -4.71 -2.11 1.28
N LEU A 151 -4.65 -1.50 0.09
CA LEU A 151 -3.61 -1.74 -0.91
C LEU A 151 -3.03 -0.41 -1.38
N THR A 152 -1.71 -0.30 -1.25
CA THR A 152 -0.95 0.85 -1.75
C THR A 152 0.11 0.37 -2.74
N PHE A 153 0.06 0.89 -3.95
CA PHE A 153 1.11 0.70 -4.95
C PHE A 153 2.17 1.80 -4.84
N GLY A 154 3.42 1.44 -5.16
CA GLY A 154 4.51 2.42 -5.24
C GLY A 154 4.48 3.23 -6.54
N ASN A 155 5.34 4.24 -6.59
CA ASN A 155 5.32 5.30 -7.60
C ASN A 155 5.33 4.81 -9.05
N ASP A 156 6.16 3.83 -9.38
CA ASP A 156 6.36 3.38 -10.77
C ASP A 156 5.26 2.43 -11.27
N PHE A 157 4.30 2.06 -10.42
CA PHE A 157 3.25 1.11 -10.79
C PHE A 157 2.36 1.66 -11.90
N ASN A 158 2.42 1.04 -13.08
CA ASN A 158 1.64 1.46 -14.25
C ASN A 158 1.10 0.26 -15.04
N GLN A 159 0.65 -0.78 -14.33
CA GLN A 159 0.07 -1.99 -14.93
C GLN A 159 -1.45 -1.97 -14.90
N VAL A 160 -2.06 -2.64 -15.86
CA VAL A 160 -3.52 -2.84 -15.89
C VAL A 160 -3.95 -3.85 -14.82
N PHE A 161 -5.14 -3.66 -14.26
CA PHE A 161 -5.78 -4.67 -13.42
C PHE A 161 -6.55 -5.66 -14.28
N LEU A 162 -6.26 -6.95 -14.10
CA LEU A 162 -7.03 -8.01 -14.74
C LEU A 162 -8.31 -8.29 -13.92
N PRO A 163 -9.39 -8.79 -14.55
CA PRO A 163 -10.59 -9.19 -13.83
C PRO A 163 -10.26 -10.20 -12.72
N GLY A 164 -10.71 -9.91 -11.49
CA GLY A 164 -10.43 -10.75 -10.31
C GLY A 164 -9.06 -10.52 -9.66
N THR A 165 -8.26 -9.54 -10.10
CA THR A 165 -7.02 -9.15 -9.41
C THR A 165 -7.30 -8.51 -8.06
N LEU A 166 -8.23 -7.54 -7.99
CA LEU A 166 -8.56 -6.84 -6.75
C LEU A 166 -9.60 -7.62 -5.93
N PRO A 167 -9.36 -7.88 -4.64
CA PRO A 167 -10.29 -8.66 -3.82
C PRO A 167 -11.52 -7.84 -3.41
N ASN A 168 -12.65 -8.53 -3.24
CA ASN A 168 -13.94 -7.93 -2.84
C ASN A 168 -13.98 -7.39 -1.41
N SER A 169 -12.91 -7.56 -0.63
CA SER A 169 -12.74 -6.96 0.70
C SER A 169 -12.08 -5.58 0.65
N LEU A 170 -11.53 -5.17 -0.50
CA LEU A 170 -10.69 -3.99 -0.59
C LEU A 170 -11.53 -2.73 -0.40
N THR A 171 -11.21 -1.93 0.62
CA THR A 171 -11.89 -0.68 0.95
C THR A 171 -11.08 0.54 0.54
N THR A 172 -9.74 0.42 0.56
CA THR A 172 -8.82 1.51 0.27
C THR A 172 -7.80 1.09 -0.78
N LEU A 173 -7.74 1.86 -1.87
CA LEU A 173 -6.77 1.69 -2.94
C LEU A 173 -6.04 3.01 -3.22
N THR A 174 -4.72 2.98 -3.12
CA THR A 174 -3.83 4.08 -3.50
C THR A 174 -2.94 3.62 -4.66
N LEU A 175 -3.02 4.34 -5.77
CA LEU A 175 -2.25 4.09 -6.97
C LEU A 175 -1.01 5.00 -7.01
N GLY A 176 0.09 4.48 -7.55
CA GLY A 176 1.35 5.19 -7.67
C GLY A 176 1.32 6.38 -8.63
N ASP A 177 2.34 7.22 -8.54
CA ASP A 177 2.48 8.43 -9.34
C ASP A 177 2.40 8.20 -10.85
N ASP A 178 3.02 7.15 -11.37
CA ASP A 178 3.09 6.82 -12.79
C ASP A 178 1.86 6.08 -13.33
N PHE A 179 0.91 5.71 -12.45
CA PHE A 179 -0.28 5.00 -12.89
C PHE A 179 -1.12 5.87 -13.83
N ASN A 180 -1.18 5.50 -15.11
CA ASN A 180 -1.93 6.22 -16.13
C ASN A 180 -2.68 5.28 -17.08
N GLN A 181 -3.11 4.12 -16.57
CA GLN A 181 -3.94 3.17 -17.30
C GLN A 181 -5.42 3.53 -17.18
N VAL A 182 -6.19 3.22 -18.22
CA VAL A 182 -7.66 3.29 -18.15
C VAL A 182 -8.15 2.26 -17.14
N VAL A 183 -9.16 2.62 -16.35
CA VAL A 183 -9.85 1.71 -15.42
C VAL A 183 -11.22 1.36 -16.01
N PRO A 184 -11.40 0.18 -16.64
CA PRO A 184 -12.69 -0.21 -17.21
C PRO A 184 -13.76 -0.45 -16.13
N PRO A 185 -15.06 -0.32 -16.49
CA PRO A 185 -16.18 -0.76 -15.66
C PRO A 185 -16.02 -2.19 -15.13
N GLY A 186 -16.31 -2.38 -13.84
CA GLY A 186 -16.21 -3.67 -13.16
C GLY A 186 -14.79 -4.08 -12.71
N THR A 187 -13.78 -3.24 -12.95
CA THR A 187 -12.39 -3.50 -12.49
C THR A 187 -12.24 -3.31 -10.98
N LEU A 188 -12.84 -2.25 -10.45
CA LEU A 188 -12.78 -1.91 -9.02
C LEU A 188 -13.84 -2.71 -8.24
N PRO A 189 -13.50 -3.23 -7.04
CA PRO A 189 -14.45 -4.01 -6.26
C PRO A 189 -15.54 -3.13 -5.65
N ASN A 190 -16.75 -3.69 -5.50
CA ASN A 190 -17.93 -3.02 -4.95
C ASN A 190 -17.82 -2.67 -3.45
N SER A 191 -16.73 -3.04 -2.79
CA SER A 191 -16.41 -2.68 -1.41
C SER A 191 -15.58 -1.40 -1.30
N LEU A 192 -15.02 -0.90 -2.41
CA LEU A 192 -14.05 0.19 -2.39
C LEU A 192 -14.72 1.50 -1.96
N THR A 193 -14.25 2.09 -0.88
CA THR A 193 -14.76 3.36 -0.33
C THR A 193 -13.80 4.52 -0.58
N THR A 194 -12.50 4.25 -0.66
CA THR A 194 -11.46 5.26 -0.88
C THR A 194 -10.57 4.89 -2.06
N LEU A 195 -10.47 5.80 -3.03
CA LEU A 195 -9.59 5.69 -4.18
C LEU A 195 -8.73 6.96 -4.31
N THR A 196 -7.42 6.77 -4.38
CA THR A 196 -6.46 7.84 -4.66
C THR A 196 -5.65 7.49 -5.91
N PHE A 197 -5.71 8.37 -6.91
CA PHE A 197 -4.84 8.32 -8.08
C PHE A 197 -3.55 9.11 -7.84
N GLY A 198 -2.43 8.61 -8.35
CA GLY A 198 -1.14 9.28 -8.27
C GLY A 198 -0.97 10.41 -9.28
N ARG A 199 0.19 11.08 -9.19
CA ARG A 199 0.53 12.33 -9.88
C ARG A 199 0.12 12.41 -11.35
N TYR A 200 0.46 11.42 -12.17
CA TYR A 200 0.38 11.47 -13.64
C TYR A 200 -0.90 10.87 -14.22
N PHE A 201 -1.84 10.40 -13.37
CA PHE A 201 -3.11 9.87 -13.86
C PHE A 201 -3.92 10.93 -14.59
N ASN A 202 -4.16 10.72 -15.88
CA ASN A 202 -4.90 11.67 -16.73
C ASN A 202 -5.78 10.95 -17.77
N GLN A 203 -6.37 9.81 -17.39
CA GLN A 203 -7.33 9.07 -18.22
C GLN A 203 -8.77 9.50 -17.94
N VAL A 204 -9.63 9.36 -18.95
CA VAL A 204 -11.08 9.64 -18.80
C VAL A 204 -11.69 8.63 -17.83
N VAL A 205 -12.49 9.11 -16.88
CA VAL A 205 -13.30 8.25 -16.00
C VAL A 205 -14.62 7.93 -16.70
N LEU A 206 -14.75 6.69 -17.18
CA LEU A 206 -15.97 6.25 -17.88
C LEU A 206 -17.11 5.99 -16.88
N PRO A 207 -18.38 6.25 -17.23
CA PRO A 207 -19.53 5.84 -16.45
C PRO A 207 -19.48 4.36 -16.06
N GLY A 208 -19.72 4.05 -14.79
CA GLY A 208 -19.65 2.69 -14.25
C GLY A 208 -18.24 2.17 -13.91
N SER A 209 -17.18 2.97 -14.11
CA SER A 209 -15.81 2.59 -13.72
C SER A 209 -15.56 2.65 -12.23
N LEU A 210 -16.25 3.57 -11.55
CA LEU A 210 -16.17 3.76 -10.10
C LEU A 210 -17.33 3.01 -9.42
N PRO A 211 -17.08 2.26 -8.33
CA PRO A 211 -18.12 1.50 -7.66
C PRO A 211 -19.06 2.41 -6.86
N ASN A 212 -20.32 1.98 -6.70
CA ASN A 212 -21.35 2.71 -5.96
C ASN A 212 -21.11 2.78 -4.43
N SER A 213 -20.04 2.15 -3.93
CA SER A 213 -19.59 2.24 -2.55
C SER A 213 -18.60 3.39 -2.32
N LEU A 214 -18.07 4.00 -3.37
CA LEU A 214 -16.98 4.96 -3.28
C LEU A 214 -17.47 6.25 -2.60
N THR A 215 -16.85 6.62 -1.49
CA THR A 215 -17.17 7.83 -0.72
C THR A 215 -16.11 8.92 -0.89
N THR A 216 -14.86 8.52 -1.11
CA THR A 216 -13.70 9.42 -1.21
C THR A 216 -12.93 9.15 -2.49
N LEU A 217 -12.77 10.19 -3.31
CA LEU A 217 -11.99 10.15 -4.54
C LEU A 217 -11.01 11.32 -4.59
N THR A 218 -9.74 11.00 -4.77
CA THR A 218 -8.67 11.98 -4.96
C THR A 218 -7.98 11.74 -6.29
N PHE A 219 -7.98 12.76 -7.15
CA PHE A 219 -7.19 12.79 -8.37
C PHE A 219 -5.81 13.41 -8.13
N GLY A 220 -4.82 12.89 -8.86
CA GLY A 220 -3.44 13.38 -8.79
C GLY A 220 -3.20 14.68 -9.54
N TYR A 221 -1.96 15.16 -9.45
CA TYR A 221 -1.51 16.48 -9.89
C TYR A 221 -1.93 16.84 -11.33
N ASP A 222 -1.74 15.93 -12.30
CA ASP A 222 -1.91 16.21 -13.73
C ASP A 222 -3.31 15.88 -14.28
N PHE A 223 -4.22 15.38 -13.44
CA PHE A 223 -5.56 15.03 -13.90
C PHE A 223 -6.30 16.27 -14.43
N ASN A 224 -6.65 16.25 -15.72
CA ASN A 224 -7.31 17.36 -16.40
C ASN A 224 -8.31 16.88 -17.46
N GLN A 225 -8.97 15.76 -17.20
CA GLN A 225 -10.04 15.23 -18.07
C GLN A 225 -11.41 15.76 -17.66
N VAL A 226 -12.31 15.91 -18.63
CA VAL A 226 -13.70 16.29 -18.38
C VAL A 226 -14.40 15.17 -17.60
N ILE A 227 -15.13 15.53 -16.55
CA ILE A 227 -16.01 14.61 -15.83
C ILE A 227 -17.37 14.57 -16.52
N LEU A 228 -17.70 13.42 -17.11
CA LEU A 228 -18.98 13.21 -17.77
C LEU A 228 -20.10 12.95 -16.74
N PRO A 229 -21.35 13.35 -17.03
CA PRO A 229 -22.49 12.97 -16.22
C PRO A 229 -22.57 11.44 -16.03
N GLY A 230 -22.75 11.00 -14.77
CA GLY A 230 -22.78 9.58 -14.41
C GLY A 230 -21.42 8.90 -14.25
N SER A 231 -20.30 9.62 -14.44
CA SER A 231 -18.95 9.08 -14.16
C SER A 231 -18.65 8.93 -12.66
N LEU A 232 -19.22 9.82 -11.83
CA LEU A 232 -19.04 9.80 -10.37
C LEU A 232 -20.25 9.13 -9.70
N PRO A 233 -20.04 8.23 -8.73
CA PRO A 233 -21.13 7.54 -8.05
C PRO A 233 -21.85 8.48 -7.06
N ASN A 234 -23.16 8.28 -6.87
CA ASN A 234 -23.98 9.08 -5.95
C ASN A 234 -23.59 8.93 -4.47
N SER A 235 -22.81 7.91 -4.11
CA SER A 235 -22.26 7.71 -2.76
C SER A 235 -21.11 8.66 -2.42
N LEU A 236 -20.53 9.34 -3.41
CA LEU A 236 -19.32 10.13 -3.23
C LEU A 236 -19.62 11.38 -2.38
N THR A 237 -18.92 11.51 -1.25
CA THR A 237 -19.05 12.63 -0.31
C THR A 237 -17.86 13.57 -0.39
N THR A 238 -16.69 13.07 -0.78
CA THR A 238 -15.44 13.84 -0.86
C THR A 238 -14.78 13.66 -2.21
N LEU A 239 -14.59 14.77 -2.91
CA LEU A 239 -13.90 14.82 -4.20
C LEU A 239 -12.80 15.88 -4.17
N THR A 240 -11.58 15.45 -4.45
CA THR A 240 -10.42 16.32 -4.55
C THR A 240 -9.82 16.20 -5.95
N PHE A 241 -9.77 17.33 -6.66
CA PHE A 241 -9.01 17.45 -7.90
C PHE A 241 -7.57 17.89 -7.62
N GLY A 242 -6.64 17.41 -8.44
CA GLY A 242 -5.24 17.81 -8.37
C GLY A 242 -4.96 19.17 -9.03
N HIS A 243 -3.72 19.60 -8.89
CA HIS A 243 -3.23 20.94 -9.24
C HIS A 243 -3.66 21.43 -10.63
N CYS A 244 -3.51 20.60 -11.67
CA CYS A 244 -3.69 20.97 -13.07
C CYS A 244 -5.15 20.93 -13.56
N PHE A 245 -6.10 20.48 -12.74
CA PHE A 245 -7.49 20.36 -13.17
C PHE A 245 -8.09 21.73 -13.50
N ASN A 246 -8.50 21.91 -14.76
CA ASN A 246 -9.05 23.16 -15.28
C ASN A 246 -10.14 22.92 -16.33
N GLN A 247 -10.98 21.91 -16.11
CA GLN A 247 -12.11 21.60 -16.99
C GLN A 247 -13.41 22.21 -16.47
N VAL A 248 -14.32 22.53 -17.40
CA VAL A 248 -15.64 23.04 -17.05
C VAL A 248 -16.42 21.96 -16.29
N VAL A 249 -17.08 22.35 -15.20
CA VAL A 249 -17.99 21.46 -14.47
C VAL A 249 -19.32 21.39 -15.20
N LEU A 250 -19.62 20.24 -15.79
CA LEU A 250 -20.87 20.01 -16.52
C LEU A 250 -22.05 19.82 -15.55
N SER A 251 -23.25 20.24 -15.96
CA SER A 251 -24.47 19.94 -15.19
C SER A 251 -24.66 18.42 -15.08
N GLY A 252 -24.92 17.93 -13.86
CA GLY A 252 -25.06 16.50 -13.56
C GLY A 252 -23.75 15.70 -13.50
N SER A 253 -22.57 16.34 -13.62
CA SER A 253 -21.27 15.66 -13.47
C SER A 253 -20.89 15.38 -12.01
N LEU A 254 -21.34 16.23 -11.08
CA LEU A 254 -21.10 16.07 -9.65
C LEU A 254 -22.29 15.38 -8.96
N PRO A 255 -22.05 14.43 -8.04
CA PRO A 255 -23.10 13.68 -7.37
C PRO A 255 -23.82 14.51 -6.30
N ASN A 256 -25.11 14.21 -6.09
CA ASN A 256 -25.99 14.99 -5.21
C ASN A 256 -25.68 14.90 -3.70
N ASN A 257 -24.84 13.94 -3.28
CA ASN A 257 -24.44 13.77 -1.88
C ASN A 257 -23.03 14.32 -1.58
N LEU A 258 -22.40 15.00 -2.55
CA LEU A 258 -21.05 15.55 -2.38
C LEU A 258 -21.07 16.66 -1.33
N THR A 259 -20.33 16.48 -0.22
CA THR A 259 -20.24 17.45 0.87
C THR A 259 -18.96 18.27 0.80
N THR A 260 -17.89 17.68 0.29
CA THR A 260 -16.57 18.31 0.20
C THR A 260 -16.07 18.26 -1.25
N LEU A 261 -15.81 19.43 -1.81
CA LEU A 261 -15.21 19.58 -3.14
C LEU A 261 -13.98 20.49 -3.04
N THR A 262 -12.84 19.99 -3.52
CA THR A 262 -11.59 20.74 -3.60
C THR A 262 -11.12 20.78 -5.05
N PHE A 263 -10.96 21.97 -5.60
CA PHE A 263 -10.27 22.20 -6.87
C PHE A 263 -8.76 22.40 -6.65
N GLY A 264 -8.00 22.21 -7.73
CA GLY A 264 -6.56 22.48 -7.74
C GLY A 264 -6.22 23.91 -8.15
N GLN A 265 -4.98 24.31 -7.90
CA GLN A 265 -4.50 25.69 -8.07
C GLN A 265 -4.66 26.27 -9.50
N CYS A 266 -4.68 25.43 -10.54
CA CYS A 266 -4.87 25.90 -11.91
C CYS A 266 -6.35 26.05 -12.31
N PHE A 267 -7.30 25.73 -11.43
CA PHE A 267 -8.72 25.82 -11.77
C PHE A 267 -9.13 27.28 -12.01
N ASN A 268 -9.50 27.58 -13.24
CA ASN A 268 -9.86 28.92 -13.69
C ASN A 268 -11.04 28.86 -14.68
N GLN A 269 -12.07 28.06 -14.35
CA GLN A 269 -13.29 27.95 -15.13
C GLN A 269 -14.46 28.65 -14.44
N VAL A 270 -15.40 29.16 -15.23
CA VAL A 270 -16.66 29.68 -14.73
C VAL A 270 -17.49 28.51 -14.18
N VAL A 271 -17.90 28.62 -12.92
CA VAL A 271 -18.88 27.71 -12.32
C VAL A 271 -20.28 28.24 -12.61
N LEU A 272 -21.03 27.52 -13.46
CA LEU A 272 -22.37 27.94 -13.86
C LEU A 272 -23.42 27.62 -12.77
N PRO A 273 -24.51 28.40 -12.69
CA PRO A 273 -25.61 28.08 -11.78
C PRO A 273 -26.15 26.66 -11.99
N GLY A 274 -26.34 25.90 -10.91
CA GLY A 274 -26.87 24.55 -10.94
C GLY A 274 -25.88 23.43 -11.30
N THR A 275 -24.58 23.72 -11.43
CA THR A 275 -23.55 22.69 -11.64
C THR A 275 -22.99 22.12 -10.34
N LEU A 276 -23.06 22.88 -9.24
CA LEU A 276 -22.67 22.43 -7.90
C LEU A 276 -23.87 21.86 -7.14
N PRO A 277 -23.73 20.71 -6.43
CA PRO A 277 -24.82 20.14 -5.65
C PRO A 277 -25.07 20.93 -4.37
N ASN A 278 -26.34 21.01 -3.95
CA ASN A 278 -26.77 21.74 -2.76
C ASN A 278 -26.28 21.13 -1.43
N SER A 279 -25.73 19.91 -1.48
CA SER A 279 -25.17 19.19 -0.33
C SER A 279 -23.79 19.70 0.11
N LEU A 280 -23.11 20.54 -0.69
CA LEU A 280 -21.77 21.01 -0.39
C LEU A 280 -21.73 21.83 0.91
N THR A 281 -20.92 21.38 1.85
CA THR A 281 -20.60 22.09 3.10
C THR A 281 -19.20 22.68 3.07
N THR A 282 -18.32 22.18 2.20
CA THR A 282 -16.95 22.64 2.05
C THR A 282 -16.60 22.70 0.58
N LEU A 283 -16.21 23.89 0.13
CA LEU A 283 -15.76 24.16 -1.23
C LEU A 283 -14.42 24.90 -1.15
N THR A 284 -13.40 24.35 -1.79
CA THR A 284 -12.08 24.96 -1.89
C THR A 284 -11.73 25.17 -3.36
N PHE A 285 -11.24 26.36 -3.67
CA PHE A 285 -10.64 26.72 -4.94
C PHE A 285 -9.12 26.76 -4.79
#